data_AF-A0A7V3GUH9-F1
#
_entry.id   AF-A0A7V3GUH9-F1
#
_cell.length_a   1.000
_cell.length_b   1.000
_cell.length_c   1.000
_cell.angle_alpha   90.00
_cell.angle_beta   90.00
_cell.angle_gamma   90.00
#
_symmetry.space_group_name_H-M   'P 1'
#
loop_
_entity.id
_entity.type
_entity.pdbx_description
1 polymer ?
#
loop_
_entity_poly.entity_id
_entity_poly.type
_entity_poly.pdbx_seq_one_letter_code
_entity_poly.pdbx_strand_id
1 'polypeptide(L)'
;MTELLVIGAGLTGLMAAIAAARQGARTRIIATGMGSLLWTPGTIGVLGYLPGEDEPVQSPFDALDALRQRRPRHPFALLDAQTLRQSLDAFRELVQSLGLPYRGAEDGRNLLLPSPVGAPRPVFLAPAGQVDGHMGRPEPYLIVGFQALRDFYPTLIAENLTKLGLKARAEFLPIDLITRRRDFSPIDLARELDAADLSRFTNALKRV
;
A
#
# COMPACT_ATOMS: atom_id res chain seq x y z
N MET A 1 -12.85 19.00 -29.41
CA MET A 1 -11.77 18.18 -28.81
C MET A 1 -11.40 18.82 -27.50
N THR A 2 -11.51 18.10 -26.38
CA THR A 2 -11.21 18.66 -25.05
C THR A 2 -9.72 18.58 -24.78
N GLU A 3 -9.09 19.71 -24.41
CA GLU A 3 -7.69 19.76 -23.96
C GLU A 3 -7.69 19.78 -22.43
N LEU A 4 -6.89 18.92 -21.80
CA LEU A 4 -6.73 18.87 -20.34
C LEU A 4 -5.25 19.05 -19.98
N LEU A 5 -4.95 20.02 -19.13
CA LEU A 5 -3.66 20.16 -18.48
C LEU A 5 -3.77 19.73 -17.01
N VAL A 6 -3.05 18.69 -16.63
CA VAL A 6 -2.93 18.23 -15.24
C VAL A 6 -1.61 18.73 -14.67
N ILE A 7 -1.66 19.42 -13.53
CA ILE A 7 -0.48 19.87 -12.79
C ILE A 7 -0.25 18.92 -11.63
N GLY A 8 0.81 18.11 -11.71
CA GLY A 8 1.21 17.12 -10.72
C GLY A 8 1.10 15.66 -11.19
N ALA A 9 2.17 14.89 -10.96
CA ALA A 9 2.28 13.48 -11.34
C ALA A 9 2.07 12.51 -10.15
N GLY A 10 1.27 12.91 -9.17
CA GLY A 10 0.81 12.02 -8.09
C GLY A 10 -0.33 11.10 -8.54
N LEU A 11 -0.74 10.15 -7.69
CA LEU A 11 -1.77 9.16 -8.02
C LEU A 11 -3.04 9.81 -8.59
N THR A 12 -3.57 10.84 -7.92
CA THR A 12 -4.78 11.55 -8.35
C THR A 12 -4.61 12.19 -9.73
N GLY A 13 -3.49 12.85 -9.99
CA GLY A 13 -3.21 13.50 -11.27
C GLY A 13 -3.05 12.49 -12.40
N LEU A 14 -2.34 11.40 -12.16
CA LEU A 14 -2.17 10.30 -13.12
C LEU A 14 -3.52 9.63 -13.44
N MET A 15 -4.32 9.31 -12.42
CA MET A 15 -5.65 8.70 -12.61
C MET A 15 -6.59 9.63 -13.36
N ALA A 16 -6.63 10.92 -13.02
CA ALA A 16 -7.44 11.90 -13.74
C ALA A 16 -7.00 12.03 -15.21
N ALA A 17 -5.68 12.06 -15.46
CA ALA A 17 -5.16 12.15 -16.81
C ALA A 17 -5.51 10.93 -17.67
N ILE A 18 -5.38 9.73 -17.10
CA ILE A 18 -5.75 8.46 -17.74
C ILE A 18 -7.26 8.41 -18.00
N ALA A 19 -8.09 8.79 -17.03
CA ALA A 19 -9.53 8.82 -17.19
C ALA A 19 -9.97 9.76 -18.32
N ALA A 20 -9.39 10.96 -18.39
CA ALA A 20 -9.68 11.92 -19.46
C ALA A 20 -9.18 11.44 -20.83
N ALA A 21 -7.97 10.87 -20.89
CA ALA A 21 -7.40 10.35 -22.13
C ALA A 21 -8.22 9.17 -22.70
N ARG A 22 -8.73 8.28 -21.83
CA ARG A 22 -9.66 7.20 -22.21
C ARG A 22 -10.97 7.71 -22.80
N GLN A 23 -11.37 8.94 -22.48
CA GLN A 23 -12.55 9.60 -23.05
C GLN A 23 -12.22 10.47 -24.28
N GLY A 24 -11.01 10.35 -24.84
CA GLY A 24 -10.60 11.05 -26.06
C GLY A 24 -10.13 12.49 -25.85
N ALA A 25 -9.91 12.93 -24.60
CA ALA A 25 -9.29 14.22 -24.34
C ALA A 25 -7.81 14.20 -24.71
N ARG A 26 -7.30 15.32 -25.23
CA ARG A 26 -5.86 15.53 -25.38
C ARG A 26 -5.30 15.99 -24.04
N THR A 27 -4.70 15.06 -23.31
CA THR A 27 -4.23 15.30 -21.95
C THR A 27 -2.71 15.52 -21.92
N ARG A 28 -2.27 16.56 -21.21
CA ARG A 28 -0.85 16.82 -20.87
C ARG A 28 -0.68 16.84 -19.36
N ILE A 29 0.44 16.32 -18.88
CA ILE A 29 0.82 16.38 -17.46
C ILE A 29 2.08 17.24 -17.35
N ILE A 30 2.07 18.21 -16.44
CA ILE A 30 3.27 18.97 -16.05
C ILE A 30 3.52 18.70 -14.57
N ALA A 31 4.74 18.29 -14.24
CA ALA A 31 5.14 18.01 -12.86
C ALA A 31 6.63 18.29 -12.66
N THR A 32 6.97 18.69 -11.43
CA THR A 32 8.37 18.76 -10.97
C THR A 32 8.69 17.48 -10.21
N GLY A 33 9.35 16.53 -10.87
CA GLY A 33 9.69 15.22 -10.30
C GLY A 33 8.54 14.20 -10.29
N MET A 34 8.79 13.03 -9.70
CA MET A 34 7.88 11.86 -9.71
C MET A 34 6.83 11.85 -8.58
N GLY A 35 6.78 12.89 -7.75
CA GLY A 35 5.86 12.97 -6.60
C GLY A 35 6.21 12.03 -5.44
N SER A 36 5.26 11.82 -4.53
CA SER A 36 5.46 11.06 -3.29
C SER A 36 5.19 9.55 -3.42
N LEU A 37 4.89 9.04 -4.61
CA LEU A 37 4.47 7.64 -4.81
C LEU A 37 5.49 6.64 -4.25
N LEU A 38 6.78 6.92 -4.42
CA LEU A 38 7.88 6.08 -3.93
C LEU A 38 8.06 6.10 -2.40
N TRP A 39 7.37 7.01 -1.70
CA TRP A 39 7.46 7.19 -0.25
C TRP A 39 6.20 6.72 0.48
N THR A 40 5.20 6.23 -0.25
CA THR A 40 3.98 5.67 0.33
C THR A 40 4.07 4.14 0.43
N PRO A 41 3.30 3.48 1.31
CA PRO A 41 3.27 2.01 1.41
C PRO A 41 2.81 1.28 0.13
N GLY A 42 2.38 2.02 -0.89
CA GLY A 42 1.85 1.48 -2.14
C GLY A 42 0.42 0.94 -2.04
N THR A 43 -0.24 1.04 -0.89
CA THR A 43 -1.62 0.54 -0.67
C THR A 43 -2.67 1.63 -0.89
N ILE A 44 -3.89 1.24 -1.27
CA ILE A 44 -5.06 2.11 -1.35
C ILE A 44 -5.93 1.92 -0.09
N GLY A 45 -6.23 3.00 0.61
CA GLY A 45 -7.13 3.00 1.76
C GLY A 45 -8.52 3.48 1.37
N VAL A 46 -9.55 2.92 2.01
CA VAL A 46 -10.91 3.48 2.02
C VAL A 46 -11.32 3.57 3.48
N LEU A 47 -11.54 4.80 3.96
CA LEU A 47 -11.96 5.14 5.32
C LEU A 47 -11.39 4.19 6.40
N GLY A 48 -10.12 4.36 6.76
CA GLY A 48 -9.48 3.47 7.75
C GLY A 48 -9.85 3.77 9.20
N TYR A 49 -10.12 5.03 9.52
CA TYR A 49 -10.47 5.50 10.86
C TYR A 49 -11.49 6.63 10.76
N LEU A 50 -12.34 6.76 11.77
CA LEU A 50 -13.24 7.90 11.91
C LEU A 50 -12.57 9.00 12.76
N PRO A 51 -12.91 10.28 12.54
CA PRO A 51 -12.32 11.36 13.32
C PRO A 51 -12.57 11.20 14.83
N GLY A 52 -11.49 11.08 15.61
CA GLY A 52 -11.54 10.90 17.06
C GLY A 52 -11.75 9.45 17.52
N GLU A 53 -11.66 8.49 16.61
CA GLU A 53 -11.74 7.06 16.91
C GLU A 53 -10.40 6.37 16.61
N ASP A 54 -9.93 5.56 17.56
CA ASP A 54 -8.71 4.77 17.41
C ASP A 54 -8.97 3.37 16.83
N GLU A 55 -10.24 2.95 16.77
CA GLU A 55 -10.63 1.64 16.27
C GLU A 55 -10.56 1.59 14.73
N PRO A 56 -9.86 0.61 14.16
CA PRO A 56 -9.84 0.37 12.72
C PRO A 56 -11.23 0.10 12.13
N VAL A 57 -11.61 0.84 11.10
CA VAL A 57 -12.86 0.59 10.36
C VAL A 57 -12.72 -0.67 9.51
N GLN A 58 -13.52 -1.69 9.81
CA GLN A 58 -13.53 -2.94 9.05
C GLN A 58 -14.39 -2.87 7.77
N SER A 59 -15.60 -2.31 7.85
CA SER A 59 -16.53 -2.18 6.71
C SER A 59 -16.59 -0.71 6.25
N PRO A 60 -15.71 -0.26 5.36
CA PRO A 60 -15.59 1.17 5.04
C PRO A 60 -16.80 1.74 4.32
N PHE A 61 -17.52 0.96 3.51
CA PHE A 61 -18.72 1.45 2.83
C PHE A 61 -19.88 1.69 3.80
N ASP A 62 -20.10 0.77 4.75
CA ASP A 62 -21.11 0.94 5.80
C ASP A 62 -20.78 2.16 6.68
N ALA A 63 -19.50 2.31 7.03
CA ALA A 63 -19.01 3.44 7.80
C ALA A 63 -19.12 4.78 7.03
N LEU A 64 -18.90 4.78 5.72
CA LEU A 64 -19.12 5.94 4.85
C LEU A 64 -20.60 6.34 4.80
N ASP A 65 -21.51 5.37 4.73
CA ASP A 65 -22.96 5.65 4.74
C ASP A 65 -23.41 6.23 6.08
N ALA A 66 -22.92 5.68 7.19
CA ALA A 66 -23.15 6.24 8.52
C ALA A 66 -22.56 7.66 8.66
N LEU A 67 -21.35 7.90 8.12
CA LEU A 67 -20.71 9.21 8.11
C LEU A 67 -21.52 10.22 7.31
N ARG A 68 -22.07 9.83 6.15
CA ARG A 68 -22.90 10.69 5.31
C ARG A 68 -24.19 11.11 6.03
N GLN A 69 -24.82 10.19 6.76
CA GLN A 69 -26.02 10.50 7.55
C GLN A 69 -25.73 11.46 8.71
N ARG A 70 -24.63 11.22 9.45
CA ARG A 70 -24.28 12.01 10.65
C ARG A 70 -23.61 13.35 10.32
N ARG A 71 -22.82 13.40 9.24
CA ARG A 71 -21.94 14.52 8.86
C ARG A 71 -21.96 14.72 7.33
N PRO A 72 -23.08 15.13 6.73
CA PRO A 72 -23.23 15.21 5.27
C PRO A 72 -22.27 16.19 4.58
N ARG A 73 -21.70 17.15 5.31
CA ARG A 73 -20.70 18.11 4.81
C ARG A 73 -19.25 17.64 4.95
N HIS A 74 -19.01 16.43 5.49
CA HIS A 74 -17.66 15.88 5.63
C HIS A 74 -17.06 15.60 4.24
N PRO A 75 -15.77 15.88 3.97
CA PRO A 75 -15.16 15.65 2.65
C PRO A 75 -15.34 14.22 2.10
N PHE A 76 -15.21 13.21 2.97
CA PHE A 76 -15.44 11.81 2.59
C PHE A 76 -16.92 11.45 2.34
N ALA A 77 -17.87 12.27 2.79
CA ALA A 77 -19.29 12.06 2.54
C ALA A 77 -19.76 12.63 1.19
N LEU A 78 -18.92 13.44 0.52
CA LEU A 78 -19.26 14.14 -0.73
C LEU A 78 -19.33 13.20 -1.94
N LEU A 79 -18.55 12.12 -1.94
CA LEU A 79 -18.57 11.10 -2.99
C LEU A 79 -19.58 10.02 -2.62
N ASP A 80 -20.41 9.61 -3.57
CA ASP A 80 -21.31 8.47 -3.39
C ASP A 80 -20.55 7.12 -3.48
N ALA A 81 -21.16 6.08 -2.94
CA ALA A 81 -20.53 4.76 -2.86
C ALA A 81 -20.30 4.11 -4.24
N GLN A 82 -21.15 4.39 -5.22
CA GLN A 82 -21.04 3.81 -6.56
C GLN A 82 -19.85 4.40 -7.31
N THR A 83 -19.70 5.72 -7.31
CA THR A 83 -18.55 6.42 -7.90
C THR A 83 -17.23 5.95 -7.29
N LEU A 84 -17.20 5.76 -5.96
CA LEU A 84 -16.02 5.24 -5.27
C LEU A 84 -15.66 3.81 -5.70
N ARG A 85 -16.65 2.90 -5.77
CA ARG A 85 -16.44 1.52 -6.24
C ARG A 85 -15.90 1.49 -7.67
N GLN A 86 -16.54 2.23 -8.58
CA GLN A 86 -16.09 2.34 -9.97
C GLN A 86 -14.66 2.88 -10.09
N SER A 87 -14.28 3.84 -9.24
CA SER A 87 -12.92 4.40 -9.21
C SER A 87 -11.89 3.37 -8.73
N LEU A 88 -12.23 2.54 -7.74
CA LEU A 88 -11.38 1.47 -7.23
C LEU A 88 -11.23 0.33 -8.25
N ASP A 89 -12.30 0.00 -8.97
CA ASP A 89 -12.27 -1.00 -10.05
C ASP A 89 -11.42 -0.52 -11.22
N ALA A 90 -11.59 0.74 -11.65
CA ALA A 90 -10.78 1.34 -12.70
C ALA A 90 -9.28 1.39 -12.34
N PHE A 91 -8.96 1.66 -11.07
CA PHE A 91 -7.58 1.55 -10.55
C PHE A 91 -7.07 0.11 -10.65
N ARG A 92 -7.85 -0.87 -10.17
CA ARG A 92 -7.47 -2.28 -10.16
C ARG A 92 -7.23 -2.82 -11.57
N GLU A 93 -8.11 -2.50 -12.51
CA GLU A 93 -7.97 -2.84 -13.93
C GLU A 93 -6.71 -2.24 -14.55
N LEU A 94 -6.42 -0.97 -14.25
CA LEU A 94 -5.23 -0.30 -14.75
C LEU A 94 -3.95 -0.97 -14.24
N VAL A 95 -3.82 -1.20 -12.94
CA VAL A 95 -2.59 -1.79 -12.38
C VAL A 95 -2.45 -3.26 -12.79
N GLN A 96 -3.57 -3.98 -12.96
CA GLN A 96 -3.59 -5.33 -13.52
C GLN A 96 -3.06 -5.36 -14.96
N SER A 97 -3.45 -4.41 -15.82
CA SER A 97 -2.96 -4.36 -17.20
C SER A 97 -1.48 -4.00 -17.31
N LEU A 98 -0.91 -3.41 -16.24
CA LEU A 98 0.51 -3.12 -16.09
C LEU A 98 1.31 -4.27 -15.45
N GLY A 99 0.66 -5.40 -15.14
CA GLY A 99 1.32 -6.54 -14.49
C GLY A 99 1.61 -6.32 -12.99
N LEU A 100 0.96 -5.34 -12.37
CA LEU A 100 1.10 -4.99 -10.95
C LEU A 100 -0.23 -5.27 -10.23
N PRO A 101 -0.62 -6.55 -10.04
CA PRO A 101 -1.93 -6.88 -9.50
C PRO A 101 -2.09 -6.36 -8.07
N TYR A 102 -3.22 -5.71 -7.82
CA TYR A 102 -3.68 -5.34 -6.47
C TYR A 102 -4.83 -6.26 -6.06
N ARG A 103 -4.86 -6.66 -4.79
CA ARG A 103 -5.92 -7.48 -4.19
C ARG A 103 -6.35 -6.91 -2.83
N GLY A 104 -7.25 -7.60 -2.14
CA GLY A 104 -7.87 -7.13 -0.91
C GLY A 104 -9.32 -6.68 -1.13
N ALA A 105 -10.05 -6.60 -0.01
CA ALA A 105 -11.46 -6.24 0.05
C ALA A 105 -12.35 -7.08 -0.87
N GLU A 106 -12.04 -8.36 -1.05
CA GLU A 106 -12.86 -9.31 -1.81
C GLU A 106 -14.27 -9.44 -1.21
N ASP A 107 -14.40 -9.30 0.11
CA ASP A 107 -15.65 -9.26 0.86
C ASP A 107 -16.14 -7.83 1.17
N GLY A 108 -15.49 -6.82 0.59
CA GLY A 108 -15.77 -5.40 0.84
C GLY A 108 -15.22 -4.86 2.16
N ARG A 109 -14.38 -5.62 2.89
CA ARG A 109 -13.77 -5.20 4.16
C ARG A 109 -12.33 -4.74 4.00
N ASN A 110 -11.89 -3.84 4.87
CA ASN A 110 -10.49 -3.48 5.00
C ASN A 110 -9.68 -4.68 5.53
N LEU A 111 -8.54 -4.94 4.90
CA LEU A 111 -7.47 -5.73 5.48
C LEU A 111 -6.81 -4.93 6.62
N LEU A 112 -6.25 -5.65 7.60
CA LEU A 112 -5.29 -5.10 8.55
C LEU A 112 -3.89 -5.58 8.17
N LEU A 113 -3.03 -4.67 7.71
CA LEU A 113 -1.62 -4.93 7.44
C LEU A 113 -0.74 -4.30 8.53
N PRO A 114 0.44 -4.86 8.85
CA PRO A 114 1.39 -4.23 9.76
C PRO A 114 1.89 -2.89 9.21
N SER A 115 1.92 -1.89 10.09
CA SER A 115 2.65 -0.65 9.86
C SER A 115 4.17 -0.86 10.10
N PRO A 116 5.03 0.11 9.74
CA PRO A 116 6.46 0.06 10.05
C PRO A 116 6.82 0.00 11.54
N VAL A 117 5.84 0.15 12.43
CA VAL A 117 6.00 -0.02 13.89
C VAL A 117 5.21 -1.23 14.42
N GLY A 118 4.66 -2.08 13.55
CA GLY A 118 3.89 -3.27 13.94
C GLY A 118 2.46 -2.99 14.42
N ALA A 119 1.92 -1.79 14.17
CA ALA A 119 0.53 -1.47 14.49
C ALA A 119 -0.43 -1.92 13.37
N PRO A 120 -1.69 -2.31 13.67
CA PRO A 120 -2.68 -2.63 12.67
C PRO A 120 -3.01 -1.41 11.82
N ARG A 121 -2.95 -1.54 10.50
CA ARG A 121 -3.26 -0.47 9.56
C ARG A 121 -4.33 -0.95 8.56
N PRO A 122 -5.51 -0.30 8.54
CA PRO A 122 -6.55 -0.51 7.52
C PRO A 122 -6.04 -0.29 6.11
N VAL A 123 -6.31 -1.26 5.24
CA VAL A 123 -5.96 -1.24 3.83
C VAL A 123 -7.10 -1.84 3.03
N PHE A 124 -7.59 -1.12 2.01
CA PHE A 124 -8.66 -1.62 1.16
C PHE A 124 -8.10 -2.42 -0.01
N LEU A 125 -7.07 -1.90 -0.70
CA LEU A 125 -6.32 -2.63 -1.73
C LEU A 125 -4.83 -2.59 -1.45
N ALA A 126 -4.17 -3.72 -1.60
CA ALA A 126 -2.72 -3.86 -1.45
C ALA A 126 -2.12 -4.49 -2.73
N PRO A 127 -0.86 -4.18 -3.06
CA PRO A 127 -0.11 -4.98 -4.03
C PRO A 127 -0.17 -6.46 -3.65
N ALA A 128 -0.31 -7.36 -4.62
CA ALA A 128 -0.52 -8.79 -4.37
C ALA A 128 0.51 -9.39 -3.39
N GLY A 129 1.78 -8.98 -3.49
CA GLY A 129 2.86 -9.44 -2.61
C GLY A 129 2.76 -8.97 -1.14
N GLN A 130 1.85 -8.04 -0.81
CA GLN A 130 1.63 -7.58 0.57
C GLN A 130 0.40 -8.21 1.24
N VAL A 131 -0.50 -8.83 0.45
CA VAL A 131 -1.82 -9.30 0.93
C VAL A 131 -1.67 -10.40 1.97
N ASP A 132 -0.69 -11.28 1.80
CA ASP A 132 -0.39 -12.35 2.75
C ASP A 132 0.16 -11.83 4.09
N GLY A 133 0.47 -10.53 4.19
CA GLY A 133 0.77 -9.85 5.45
C GLY A 133 -0.44 -9.54 6.32
N HIS A 134 -1.65 -9.94 5.93
CA HIS A 134 -2.89 -9.67 6.69
C HIS A 134 -2.89 -10.29 8.09
N MET A 135 -3.11 -9.46 9.11
CA MET A 135 -3.10 -9.85 10.53
C MET A 135 -4.17 -10.86 10.96
N GLY A 136 -5.22 -11.05 10.16
CA GLY A 136 -6.23 -12.08 10.44
C GLY A 136 -5.78 -13.50 10.11
N ARG A 137 -4.56 -13.67 9.57
CA ARG A 137 -4.01 -14.96 9.16
C ARG A 137 -3.38 -15.72 10.32
N PRO A 138 -3.47 -17.06 10.34
CA PRO A 138 -2.90 -17.89 11.41
C PRO A 138 -1.38 -18.10 11.29
N GLU A 139 -0.80 -17.86 10.11
CA GLU A 139 0.63 -18.09 9.87
C GLU A 139 1.51 -17.14 10.70
N PRO A 140 2.68 -17.61 11.19
CA PRO A 140 3.61 -16.77 11.92
C PRO A 140 4.28 -15.72 11.00
N TYR A 141 4.60 -14.57 11.57
CA TYR A 141 5.32 -13.49 10.92
C TYR A 141 6.83 -13.64 11.08
N LEU A 142 7.54 -13.51 9.96
CA LEU A 142 8.98 -13.29 9.94
C LEU A 142 9.26 -11.88 9.43
N ILE A 143 9.76 -11.01 10.31
CA ILE A 143 10.17 -9.65 9.94
C ILE A 143 11.65 -9.65 9.62
N VAL A 144 11.97 -9.54 8.33
CA VAL A 144 13.36 -9.60 7.84
C VAL A 144 13.88 -8.19 7.64
N GLY A 145 14.90 -7.82 8.40
CA GLY A 145 15.71 -6.63 8.12
C GLY A 145 17.01 -6.98 7.42
N PHE A 146 17.65 -5.95 6.87
CA PHE A 146 18.98 -6.08 6.30
C PHE A 146 20.01 -5.33 7.13
N GLN A 147 21.17 -5.95 7.34
CA GLN A 147 22.31 -5.31 7.99
C GLN A 147 22.66 -4.01 7.23
N ALA A 148 22.99 -2.93 7.93
CA ALA A 148 23.23 -1.59 7.37
C ALA A 148 22.00 -0.83 6.81
N LEU A 149 20.80 -1.40 6.76
CA LEU A 149 19.57 -0.63 6.52
C LEU A 149 19.13 0.07 7.82
N ARG A 150 19.40 1.37 7.93
CA ARG A 150 19.23 2.13 9.19
C ARG A 150 17.78 2.44 9.57
N ASP A 151 16.88 2.55 8.60
CA ASP A 151 15.53 3.09 8.81
C ASP A 151 14.45 2.00 8.88
N PHE A 152 14.85 0.76 9.22
CA PHE A 152 13.94 -0.37 9.38
C PHE A 152 14.28 -1.14 10.66
N TYR A 153 13.30 -1.36 11.54
CA TYR A 153 13.50 -1.91 12.88
C TYR A 153 12.73 -3.23 13.07
N PRO A 154 13.22 -4.36 12.54
CA PRO A 154 12.53 -5.65 12.57
C PRO A 154 12.09 -6.11 13.96
N THR A 155 12.97 -5.98 14.95
CA THR A 155 12.70 -6.42 16.32
C THR A 155 11.54 -5.66 16.94
N LEU A 156 11.48 -4.33 16.75
CA LEU A 156 10.37 -3.50 17.23
C LEU A 156 9.04 -3.95 16.61
N ILE A 157 9.02 -4.21 15.30
CA ILE A 157 7.82 -4.66 14.59
C ILE A 157 7.38 -6.02 15.14
N ALA A 158 8.29 -6.99 15.26
CA ALA A 158 7.99 -8.33 15.76
C ALA A 158 7.50 -8.31 17.21
N GLU A 159 8.12 -7.50 18.09
CA GLU A 159 7.68 -7.32 19.47
C GLU A 159 6.28 -6.73 19.55
N ASN A 160 5.96 -5.71 18.73
CA ASN A 160 4.64 -5.10 18.74
C ASN A 160 3.56 -6.03 18.17
N LEU A 161 3.87 -6.83 17.15
CA LEU A 161 2.98 -7.89 16.68
C LEU A 161 2.74 -8.96 17.75
N THR A 162 3.79 -9.32 18.52
CA THR A 162 3.68 -10.26 19.63
C THR A 162 2.79 -9.74 20.77
N LYS A 163 2.88 -8.44 21.09
CA LYS A 163 1.98 -7.78 22.06
C LYS A 163 0.52 -7.79 21.63
N LEU A 164 0.25 -7.87 20.32
CA LEU A 164 -1.10 -8.04 19.76
C LEU A 164 -1.55 -9.52 19.72
N GLY A 165 -0.75 -10.45 20.24
CA GLY A 165 -1.07 -11.87 20.28
C GLY A 165 -0.69 -12.65 19.00
N LEU A 166 -0.02 -12.02 18.04
CA LEU A 166 0.45 -12.69 16.83
C LEU A 166 1.79 -13.39 17.06
N LYS A 167 2.01 -14.54 16.43
CA LYS A 167 3.32 -15.20 16.45
C LYS A 167 4.26 -14.45 15.50
N ALA A 168 5.24 -13.74 16.03
CA ALA A 168 6.18 -12.98 15.22
C ALA A 168 7.61 -13.10 15.74
N ARG A 169 8.58 -13.10 14.82
CA ARG A 169 10.01 -12.95 15.15
C ARG A 169 10.71 -12.07 14.12
N ALA A 170 11.90 -11.61 14.49
CA ALA A 170 12.74 -10.77 13.66
C ALA A 170 14.04 -11.47 13.30
N GLU A 171 14.52 -11.26 12.07
CA GLU A 171 15.82 -11.73 11.61
C GLU A 171 16.55 -10.63 10.84
N PHE A 172 17.87 -10.65 10.92
CA PHE A 172 18.73 -9.73 10.17
C PHE A 172 19.57 -10.50 9.16
N LEU A 173 19.41 -10.16 7.89
CA LEU A 173 20.18 -10.75 6.80
C LEU A 173 21.28 -9.79 6.30
N PRO A 174 22.44 -10.30 5.86
CA PRO A 174 23.45 -9.49 5.21
C PRO A 174 22.92 -8.76 3.97
N ILE A 175 23.28 -7.47 3.82
CA ILE A 175 22.82 -6.65 2.68
C ILE A 175 23.42 -7.09 1.34
N ASP A 176 24.57 -7.75 1.36
CA ASP A 176 25.28 -8.26 0.17
C ASP A 176 24.57 -9.46 -0.49
N LEU A 177 23.49 -9.96 0.13
CA LEU A 177 22.52 -10.84 -0.50
C LEU A 177 21.67 -10.11 -1.53
N ILE A 178 21.47 -8.80 -1.37
CA ILE A 178 20.60 -7.97 -2.22
C ILE A 178 21.42 -7.03 -3.11
N THR A 179 22.38 -6.29 -2.56
CA THR A 179 23.14 -5.30 -3.32
C THR A 179 24.62 -5.25 -2.90
N ARG A 180 25.49 -4.90 -3.86
CA ARG A 180 26.92 -4.61 -3.60
C ARG A 180 27.20 -3.12 -3.43
N ARG A 181 26.16 -2.28 -3.51
CA ARG A 181 26.29 -0.83 -3.34
C ARG A 181 26.70 -0.50 -1.90
N ARG A 182 27.60 0.47 -1.76
CA ARG A 182 27.97 1.01 -0.43
C ARG A 182 26.90 1.96 0.11
N ASP A 183 26.29 2.73 -0.80
CA ASP A 183 25.19 3.65 -0.50
C ASP A 183 23.92 3.22 -1.25
N PHE A 184 22.84 3.04 -0.49
CA PHE A 184 21.53 2.63 -1.00
C PHE A 184 20.41 3.24 -0.16
N SER A 185 19.29 3.52 -0.83
CA SER A 185 18.01 3.82 -0.19
C SER A 185 17.11 2.57 -0.15
N PRO A 186 16.03 2.57 0.66
CA PRO A 186 15.02 1.51 0.59
C PRO A 186 14.45 1.29 -0.82
N ILE A 187 14.35 2.36 -1.63
CA ILE A 187 13.88 2.29 -3.02
C ILE A 187 14.91 1.58 -3.92
N ASP A 188 16.20 1.80 -3.69
CA ASP A 188 17.25 1.08 -4.41
C ASP A 188 17.18 -0.42 -4.12
N LEU A 189 16.98 -0.79 -2.84
CA LEU A 189 16.84 -2.19 -2.44
C LEU A 189 15.58 -2.85 -3.02
N ALA A 190 14.45 -2.14 -3.03
CA ALA A 190 13.22 -2.65 -3.65
C ALA A 190 13.42 -2.96 -5.14
N ARG A 191 14.09 -2.07 -5.88
CA ARG A 191 14.40 -2.28 -7.30
C ARG A 191 15.34 -3.45 -7.54
N GLU A 192 16.34 -3.62 -6.68
CA GLU A 192 17.25 -4.78 -6.77
C GLU A 192 16.50 -6.08 -6.50
N LEU A 193 15.59 -6.10 -5.52
CA LEU A 193 14.71 -7.25 -5.26
C LEU A 193 13.77 -7.57 -6.43
N ASP A 194 13.25 -6.55 -7.12
CA ASP A 194 12.39 -6.73 -8.30
C ASP A 194 13.15 -7.28 -9.52
N ALA A 195 14.45 -6.96 -9.64
CA ALA A 195 15.28 -7.31 -10.80
C ALA A 195 16.17 -8.56 -10.61
N ALA A 196 16.44 -8.97 -9.37
CA ALA A 196 17.43 -9.99 -9.05
C ALA A 196 16.90 -11.43 -9.15
N ASP A 197 17.82 -12.36 -9.42
CA ASP A 197 17.62 -13.77 -9.05
C ASP A 197 17.58 -13.88 -7.51
N LEU A 198 16.38 -14.06 -6.97
CA LEU A 198 16.13 -14.17 -5.54
C LEU A 198 16.58 -15.53 -4.95
N SER A 199 17.20 -16.43 -5.71
CA SER A 199 17.64 -17.75 -5.22
C SER A 199 18.58 -17.64 -4.02
N ARG A 200 19.52 -16.69 -4.01
CA ARG A 200 20.42 -16.46 -2.86
C ARG A 200 19.65 -16.01 -1.62
N PHE A 201 18.75 -15.04 -1.79
CA PHE A 201 17.93 -14.48 -0.72
C PHE A 201 16.96 -15.53 -0.15
N THR A 202 16.21 -16.21 -1.01
CA THR A 202 15.27 -17.27 -0.62
C THR A 202 15.96 -18.45 0.07
N ASN A 203 17.18 -18.83 -0.34
CA ASN A 203 17.95 -19.86 0.35
C ASN A 203 18.45 -19.40 1.74
N ALA A 204 18.77 -18.12 1.91
CA ALA A 204 19.09 -17.57 3.22
C ALA A 204 17.86 -17.59 4.15
N LEU A 205 16.68 -17.24 3.64
CA LEU A 205 15.42 -17.28 4.40
C LEU A 205 15.06 -18.68 4.92
N LYS A 206 15.40 -19.74 4.18
CA LYS A 206 15.14 -21.14 4.61
C LYS A 206 16.01 -21.59 5.79
N ARG A 207 17.07 -20.85 6.12
CA ARG A 207 18.05 -21.20 7.16
C ARG A 207 17.82 -20.47 8.48
N VAL A 208 16.89 -19.52 8.51
CA VAL A 208 16.57 -18.72 9.69
C VAL A 208 15.22 -19.10 10.26
#